data_AF-A0A7J7RAG8-F1
#
_entry.id   AF-A0A7J7RAG8-F1
#
_cell.length_a   1.000
_cell.length_b   1.000
_cell.length_c   1.000
_cell.angle_alpha   90.00
_cell.angle_beta   90.00
_cell.angle_gamma   90.00
#
_symmetry.space_group_name_H-M   'P 1'
#
loop_
_entity.id
_entity.type
_entity.pdbx_description
1 polymer ?
#
loop_
_entity_poly.entity_id
_entity_poly.type
_entity_poly.pdbx_seq_one_letter_code
_entity_poly.pdbx_strand_id
1 'polypeptide(L)' 'MIQAIMVFNNHGKPRLVRFYQRFGGLSAAPARAVSAVKNINLPEIPRNINIGDLNIKVPNLSQFV' A
#
# COMPACT_ATOMS: atom_id res chain seq x y z
N MET A 1 -19.72 -8.71 29.48
CA MET A 1 -19.87 -7.35 28.93
C MET A 1 -19.80 -7.43 27.40
N ILE A 2 -20.71 -6.76 26.70
CA ILE A 2 -20.71 -6.74 25.22
C ILE A 2 -19.57 -5.83 24.73
N GLN A 3 -18.73 -6.34 23.82
CA GLN A 3 -17.59 -5.60 23.27
C GLN A 3 -17.95 -4.90 21.95
N ALA A 4 -18.76 -5.55 21.12
CA ALA A 4 -19.23 -5.03 19.84
C ALA A 4 -20.59 -5.63 19.48
N ILE A 5 -21.32 -4.91 18.62
CA ILE A 5 -22.50 -5.40 17.91
C ILE A 5 -22.20 -5.28 16.42
N MET A 6 -22.31 -6.40 15.70
CA MET A 6 -22.16 -6.45 14.25
C MET A 6 -23.39 -7.11 13.64
N VAL A 7 -24.00 -6.43 12.67
CA VAL A 7 -25.16 -6.92 11.92
C VAL A 7 -24.80 -6.91 10.45
N PHE A 8 -24.84 -8.09 9.83
CA PHE A 8 -24.62 -8.28 8.40
C PHE A 8 -25.92 -8.79 7.77
N ASN A 9 -26.12 -8.50 6.49
CA ASN A 9 -27.14 -9.21 5.72
C ASN A 9 -26.60 -10.58 5.25
N ASN A 10 -27.46 -11.38 4.63
CA ASN A 10 -27.10 -12.71 4.10
C ASN A 10 -26.02 -12.67 3.00
N HIS A 11 -25.71 -11.50 2.45
CA HIS A 11 -24.65 -11.30 1.46
C HIS A 11 -23.34 -10.80 2.09
N GLY A 12 -23.24 -10.74 3.43
CA GLY A 12 -22.05 -10.25 4.13
C GLY A 12 -21.89 -8.73 4.14
N LYS A 13 -22.86 -7.96 3.63
CA LYS A 13 -22.82 -6.49 3.66
C LYS A 13 -23.14 -5.97 5.06
N PRO A 14 -22.25 -5.16 5.68
CA PRO A 14 -22.48 -4.63 7.02
C PRO A 14 -23.66 -3.64 7.01
N ARG A 15 -24.54 -3.78 8.00
CA ARG A 15 -25.72 -2.93 8.23
C ARG A 15 -25.59 -2.12 9.52
N LEU A 16 -24.98 -2.71 10.54
CA LEU A 16 -24.64 -2.03 11.79
C LEU A 16 -23.31 -2.58 12.30
N VAL A 17 -22.37 -1.70 12.62
CA VAL A 17 -21.12 -2.06 13.29
C VAL A 17 -20.89 -1.03 14.40
N ARG A 18 -21.01 -1.47 15.65
CA ARG A 18 -20.87 -0.62 16.84
C ARG A 18 -19.93 -1.26 17.84
N PHE A 19 -18.85 -0.57 18.18
CA PHE A 19 -17.88 -1.01 19.18
C PHE A 19 -18.13 -0.25 20.50
N TYR A 20 -18.18 -0.98 21.61
CA TYR A 20 -18.30 -0.43 22.96
C TYR A 20 -16.94 -0.27 23.65
N GLN A 21 -15.89 -0.83 23.04
CA GLN A 21 -14.51 -0.67 23.45
C GLN A 21 -13.71 -0.12 22.27
N ARG A 22 -12.71 0.73 22.57
CA ARG A 22 -11.84 1.29 21.55
C ARG A 22 -10.79 0.26 21.16
N PHE A 23 -10.96 -0.38 20.01
CA PHE A 23 -9.92 -1.20 19.39
C PHE A 23 -8.87 -0.27 18.76
N GLY A 24 -7.88 0.14 19.57
CA GLY A 24 -6.81 1.05 19.18
C GLY A 24 -5.74 0.36 18.34
N GLY A 25 -6.00 0.12 17.06
CA GLY A 25 -5.03 -0.48 16.13
C GLY A 25 -4.54 0.44 15.00
N LEU A 26 -5.32 1.46 14.61
CA LEU A 26 -5.00 2.31 13.45
C LEU A 26 -4.80 3.80 13.79
N SER A 27 -5.21 4.22 14.99
CA SER A 27 -5.12 5.63 15.45
C SER A 27 -3.97 5.85 16.46
N ALA A 28 -3.06 4.89 16.60
CA ALA A 28 -1.95 4.95 17.55
C ALA A 28 -0.58 5.14 16.86
N ALA A 29 -0.53 5.29 15.53
CA ALA A 29 0.68 5.79 14.89
C ALA A 29 0.92 7.22 15.44
N PRO A 30 2.06 7.47 16.11
CA PRO A 30 2.35 8.80 16.63
C PRO A 30 2.22 9.81 15.50
N ALA A 31 1.64 11.00 15.75
CA ALA A 31 1.55 12.06 14.74
C ALA A 31 2.94 12.37 14.12
N ARG A 32 4.02 12.11 14.87
CA ARG A 32 5.42 12.16 14.40
C ARG A 32 5.74 11.18 13.27
N ALA A 33 5.20 9.95 13.30
CA ALA A 33 5.38 8.97 12.23
C ALA A 33 4.65 9.41 10.94
N VAL A 34 3.46 10.02 11.09
CA VAL A 34 2.70 10.57 9.95
C VAL A 34 3.37 11.81 9.36
N SER A 35 3.91 12.70 10.20
CA SER A 35 4.62 13.90 9.75
C SER A 35 5.97 13.58 9.11
N ALA A 36 6.66 12.51 9.55
CA ALA A 36 7.92 12.07 8.96
C ALA A 36 7.75 11.58 7.51
N VAL A 37 6.61 10.97 7.17
CA VAL A 37 6.27 10.59 5.78
C VAL A 37 5.87 11.80 4.94
N LYS A 38 5.35 12.86 5.56
CA LYS A 38 4.90 14.08 4.86
C LYS A 38 6.01 15.11 4.65
N ASN A 39 7.07 15.06 5.47
CA ASN A 39 8.22 15.98 5.42
C ASN A 39 9.46 15.31 4.78
N ILE A 40 9.25 14.59 3.68
CA ILE A 40 10.32 14.25 2.75
C ILE A 40 10.11 15.14 1.53
N ASN A 41 11.11 15.94 1.17
CA ASN A 41 11.16 16.57 -0.14
C ASN A 41 11.15 15.41 -1.14
N LEU A 42 10.01 15.16 -1.78
CA LEU A 42 9.87 14.01 -2.65
C LEU A 42 10.83 14.23 -3.83
N PRO A 43 11.78 13.33 -4.11
CA PRO A 43 12.66 13.49 -5.26
C PRO A 43 11.77 13.53 -6.51
N GLU A 44 11.89 14.60 -7.32
CA GLU A 44 11.11 14.73 -8.54
C GLU A 44 11.42 13.51 -9.43
N ILE A 45 10.39 12.69 -9.67
CA ILE A 45 10.53 11.48 -10.47
C ILE A 45 10.76 11.92 -11.92
N PRO A 46 11.90 11.58 -12.55
CA PRO A 46 12.14 11.97 -13.94
C PRO A 46 11.10 11.31 -14.85
N ARG A 47 10.28 12.13 -15.51
CA ARG A 47 9.17 11.68 -16.37
C ARG A 47 9.58 11.12 -17.73
N ASN A 48 10.87 11.14 -18.07
CA ASN A 48 11.33 10.81 -19.41
C ASN A 48 12.59 9.94 -19.35
N ILE A 49 12.48 8.69 -19.81
CA ILE A 49 13.59 7.76 -19.99
C ILE A 49 13.92 7.75 -21.49
N ASN A 50 15.04 8.35 -21.89
CA ASN A 50 15.48 8.33 -23.29
C ASN A 50 16.04 6.93 -23.62
N ILE A 51 15.35 6.19 -24.49
CA ILE A 51 15.71 4.85 -24.95
C ILE A 51 16.70 4.96 -26.13
N GLY A 52 17.64 5.91 -26.08
CA GLY A 52 18.45 6.32 -27.23
C GLY A 52 19.49 5.30 -27.70
N ASP A 53 20.00 4.45 -26.80
CA ASP A 53 21.18 3.61 -27.08
C ASP A 53 21.07 2.21 -26.44
N LEU A 54 19.88 1.58 -26.49
CA LEU A 54 19.73 0.18 -26.05
C LEU A 54 20.45 -0.77 -27.03
N ASN A 55 21.76 -0.95 -26.88
CA ASN A 55 22.52 -2.00 -27.56
C ASN A 55 22.28 -3.35 -26.87
N ILE A 56 21.18 -4.01 -27.21
CA ILE A 56 20.90 -5.37 -26.72
C ILE A 56 21.75 -6.35 -27.53
N LYS A 57 22.85 -6.83 -26.95
CA LYS A 57 23.66 -7.90 -27.55
C LYS A 57 22.91 -9.24 -27.40
N VAL A 58 22.36 -9.75 -28.50
CA VAL A 58 21.70 -11.06 -28.52
C VAL A 58 22.74 -12.16 -28.27
N PRO A 59 22.54 -13.04 -27.27
CA PRO A 59 23.47 -14.13 -27.01
C PRO A 59 23.39 -15.19 -28.12
N ASN A 60 24.56 -15.74 -28.50
CA ASN A 60 24.66 -16.75 -29.55
C ASN A 60 23.95 -18.05 -29.13
N LEU A 61 22.92 -18.43 -29.87
CA LEU A 61 22.10 -19.61 -29.60
C LEU A 61 22.85 -20.94 -29.80
N SER A 62 24.04 -20.93 -30.42
CA SER A 62 24.90 -22.10 -30.54
C SER A 62 25.43 -22.63 -29.19
N GLN A 63 25.25 -21.89 -28.08
CA GLN A 63 25.59 -22.38 -26.74
C GLN A 63 24.52 -23.36 -26.19
N PHE A 64 23.35 -23.42 -26.83
CA PHE A 64 22.20 -24.20 -26.37
C PHE A 64 21.88 -25.43 -27.26
N VAL A 65 22.73 -25.75 -28.25
CA VAL A 65 22.62 -26.94 -29.10
C VAL A 65 23.88 -27.79 -28.97
#